data_AF-A0A3R6ZRK8-F1
#
_entry.id   AF-A0A3R6ZRK8-F1
#
_cell.length_a   1.000
_cell.length_b   1.000
_cell.length_c   1.000
_cell.angle_alpha   90.00
_cell.angle_beta   90.00
_cell.angle_gamma   90.00
#
_symmetry.space_group_name_H-M   'P 1'
#
loop_
_entity.id
_entity.type
_entity.pdbx_description
1 polymer ?
#
loop_
_entity_poly.entity_id
_entity_poly.type
_entity_poly.pdbx_seq_one_letter_code
_entity_poly.pdbx_strand_id
1 'polypeptide(L)'
;ILEKLPRLMDELPKHAKPAALANKVLAYGTAGFRDNADILGSTFHRMGMLAVLRSKKEHKITGLMVTASHNAAPDNGVKLVDPDGGMLTQSWEKYAQQLANATTEKVVEVLDLIVRTEKIDLDQPGNIFIAKDTRLSSEVHTTSLLLYHVLASFHIS
;
A
#
# COMPACT_ATOMS: atom_id res chain seq x y z
N ILE A 1 10.51 13.55 2.04
CA ILE A 1 9.09 13.28 2.38
C ILE A 1 8.75 13.70 3.81
N LEU A 2 9.65 13.50 4.79
CA LEU A 2 9.40 13.79 6.21
C LEU A 2 9.08 15.26 6.53
N GLU A 3 9.66 16.21 5.80
CA GLU A 3 9.34 17.64 5.97
C GLU A 3 7.84 17.92 5.74
N LYS A 4 7.22 17.21 4.80
CA LYS A 4 5.80 17.34 4.46
C LYS A 4 4.92 16.42 5.31
N LEU A 5 5.48 15.31 5.82
CA LEU A 5 4.76 14.27 6.57
C LEU A 5 5.49 13.94 7.89
N PRO A 6 5.54 14.87 8.86
CA PRO A 6 6.33 14.68 10.08
C PRO A 6 5.85 13.51 10.94
N ARG A 7 4.54 13.19 10.89
CA ARG A 7 3.95 12.07 11.66
C ARG A 7 4.26 10.69 11.09
N LEU A 8 4.86 10.59 9.89
CA LEU A 8 5.14 9.30 9.27
C LEU A 8 6.05 8.42 10.14
N MET A 9 7.04 9.02 10.83
CA MET A 9 7.95 8.28 11.71
C MET A 9 7.26 7.73 12.96
N ASP A 10 6.19 8.37 13.43
CA ASP A 10 5.43 7.90 14.59
C ASP A 10 4.47 6.75 14.23
N GLU A 11 4.01 6.71 12.98
CA GLU A 11 3.07 5.69 12.49
C GLU A 11 3.75 4.40 12.01
N LEU A 12 4.91 4.50 11.37
CA LEU A 12 5.61 3.34 10.80
C LEU A 12 5.86 2.19 11.81
N PRO A 13 6.28 2.45 13.06
CA PRO A 13 6.47 1.39 14.06
C PRO A 13 5.20 0.63 14.42
N LYS A 14 4.01 1.27 14.33
CA LYS A 14 2.72 0.62 14.61
C LYS A 14 2.34 -0.42 13.54
N HIS A 15 2.98 -0.34 12.37
CA HIS A 15 2.78 -1.24 11.24
C HIS A 15 4.10 -1.92 10.84
N ALA A 16 4.94 -2.22 11.84
CA ALA A 16 6.17 -2.98 11.64
C ALA A 16 5.88 -4.36 11.03
N LYS A 17 6.89 -4.92 10.34
CA LYS A 17 6.79 -6.28 9.80
C LYS A 17 6.53 -7.28 10.94
N PRO A 18 5.51 -8.14 10.84
CA PRO A 18 5.27 -9.14 11.87
C PRO A 18 6.42 -10.16 11.89
N ALA A 19 6.81 -10.63 13.08
CA ALA A 19 7.88 -11.62 13.23
C ALA A 19 7.62 -12.90 12.41
N ALA A 20 6.35 -13.28 12.23
CA ALA A 20 5.92 -14.40 11.42
C ALA A 20 6.27 -14.28 9.92
N LEU A 21 6.50 -13.05 9.42
CA LEU A 21 7.00 -12.85 8.06
C LEU A 21 8.45 -13.33 7.91
N ALA A 22 9.23 -13.31 9.01
CA ALA A 22 10.62 -13.74 9.07
C ALA A 22 11.44 -13.22 7.87
N ASN A 23 12.08 -14.14 7.13
CA ASN A 23 12.88 -13.84 5.94
C ASN A 23 12.11 -14.04 4.63
N LYS A 24 10.78 -14.23 4.69
CA LYS A 24 9.96 -14.42 3.49
C LYS A 24 9.98 -13.14 2.66
N VAL A 25 10.37 -13.29 1.40
CA VAL A 25 10.31 -12.20 0.42
C VAL A 25 8.92 -12.23 -0.22
N LEU A 26 8.21 -11.11 -0.13
CA LEU A 26 6.90 -10.94 -0.75
C LEU A 26 7.07 -10.51 -2.20
N ALA A 27 6.40 -11.20 -3.12
CA ALA A 27 6.40 -10.86 -4.55
C ALA A 27 5.07 -10.20 -4.93
N TYR A 28 5.15 -9.14 -5.75
CA TYR A 28 3.97 -8.53 -6.36
C TYR A 28 3.79 -9.18 -7.73
N GLY A 29 2.70 -9.92 -7.93
CA GLY A 29 2.35 -10.52 -9.21
C GLY A 29 1.18 -9.81 -9.88
N THR A 30 0.66 -10.41 -10.96
CA THR A 30 -0.53 -9.93 -11.70
C THR A 30 -1.73 -9.65 -10.79
N ALA A 31 -1.83 -10.37 -9.67
CA ALA A 31 -2.91 -10.29 -8.71
C ALA A 31 -2.58 -9.48 -7.44
N GLY A 32 -1.46 -8.74 -7.43
CA GLY A 32 -0.93 -8.04 -6.26
C GLY A 32 -0.22 -8.99 -5.29
N PHE A 33 -0.20 -8.59 -4.00
CA PHE A 33 0.28 -9.45 -2.92
C PHE A 33 -0.84 -10.37 -2.43
N ARG A 34 -0.55 -11.65 -2.24
CA ARG A 34 -1.46 -12.63 -1.63
C ARG A 34 -0.68 -13.58 -0.75
N ASP A 35 -1.16 -13.76 0.46
CA ASP A 35 -0.56 -14.65 1.46
C ASP A 35 -1.53 -14.84 2.63
N ASN A 36 -1.10 -15.56 3.65
CA ASN A 36 -1.79 -15.58 4.93
C ASN A 36 -2.00 -14.14 5.45
N ALA A 37 -3.22 -13.82 5.85
CA ALA A 37 -3.61 -12.50 6.35
C ALA A 37 -2.70 -11.98 7.47
N ASP A 38 -2.28 -12.84 8.40
CA ASP A 38 -1.56 -12.46 9.62
C ASP A 38 -0.16 -11.88 9.34
N ILE A 39 0.41 -12.16 8.16
CA ILE A 39 1.74 -11.65 7.79
C ILE A 39 1.69 -10.40 6.91
N LEU A 40 0.49 -9.99 6.45
CA LEU A 40 0.33 -8.92 5.45
C LEU A 40 0.05 -7.53 6.03
N GLY A 41 -0.14 -7.38 7.34
CA GLY A 41 -0.51 -6.09 7.96
C GLY A 41 0.40 -4.92 7.54
N SER A 42 1.72 -5.10 7.58
CA SER A 42 2.68 -4.09 7.11
C SER A 42 2.59 -3.84 5.59
N THR A 43 2.27 -4.87 4.80
CA THR A 43 2.11 -4.81 3.35
C THR A 43 0.92 -3.96 2.95
N PHE A 44 -0.25 -4.17 3.58
CA PHE A 44 -1.44 -3.33 3.34
C PHE A 44 -1.11 -1.86 3.55
N HIS A 45 -0.60 -1.53 4.74
CA HIS A 45 -0.27 -0.17 5.11
C HIS A 45 0.66 0.53 4.09
N ARG A 46 1.70 -0.17 3.67
CA ARG A 46 2.66 0.31 2.67
C ARG A 46 2.04 0.44 1.27
N MET A 47 1.13 -0.45 0.89
CA MET A 47 0.41 -0.35 -0.38
C MET A 47 -0.55 0.84 -0.39
N GLY A 48 -1.12 1.21 0.75
CA GLY A 48 -1.82 2.48 0.92
C GLY A 48 -0.93 3.69 0.59
N MET A 49 0.27 3.74 1.16
CA MET A 49 1.25 4.81 0.86
C MET A 49 1.60 4.87 -0.63
N LEU A 50 1.87 3.72 -1.25
CA LEU A 50 2.18 3.64 -2.67
C LEU A 50 1.01 4.09 -3.54
N ALA A 51 -0.22 3.70 -3.19
CA ALA A 51 -1.42 4.10 -3.92
C ALA A 51 -1.62 5.62 -3.89
N VAL A 52 -1.31 6.28 -2.76
CA VAL A 52 -1.35 7.75 -2.70
C VAL A 52 -0.28 8.37 -3.59
N LEU A 53 0.97 7.88 -3.54
CA LEU A 53 2.03 8.37 -4.44
C LEU A 53 1.65 8.18 -5.91
N ARG A 54 1.05 7.04 -6.26
CA ARG A 54 0.54 6.76 -7.61
C ARG A 54 -0.54 7.74 -8.02
N SER A 55 -1.50 8.01 -7.13
CA SER A 55 -2.56 8.99 -7.39
C SER A 55 -2.01 10.40 -7.60
N LYS A 56 -1.06 10.85 -6.77
CA LYS A 56 -0.39 12.14 -6.94
C LYS A 56 0.38 12.23 -8.26
N LYS A 57 1.02 11.13 -8.67
CA LYS A 57 1.74 11.05 -9.94
C LYS A 57 0.81 11.17 -11.16
N GLU A 58 -0.31 10.47 -11.12
CA GLU A 58 -1.26 10.39 -12.24
C GLU A 58 -2.29 11.53 -12.24
N HIS A 59 -2.33 12.33 -11.16
CA HIS A 59 -3.35 13.35 -10.91
C HIS A 59 -4.79 12.80 -11.03
N LYS A 60 -4.98 11.53 -10.67
CA LYS A 60 -6.22 10.77 -10.80
C LYS A 60 -6.38 9.82 -9.63
N ILE A 61 -7.57 9.25 -9.49
CA ILE A 61 -7.87 8.27 -8.43
C ILE A 61 -7.09 6.98 -8.71
N THR A 62 -6.45 6.43 -7.67
CA THR A 62 -5.88 5.08 -7.69
C THR A 62 -6.74 4.17 -6.81
N GLY A 63 -7.13 3.01 -7.31
CA GLY A 63 -7.89 2.04 -6.55
C GLY A 63 -7.00 1.08 -5.75
N LEU A 64 -7.50 0.56 -4.65
CA LEU A 64 -6.89 -0.49 -3.87
C LEU A 64 -7.96 -1.53 -3.50
N MET A 65 -7.76 -2.76 -3.95
CA MET A 65 -8.70 -3.85 -3.68
C MET A 65 -8.10 -4.83 -2.67
N VAL A 66 -8.79 -5.03 -1.55
CA VAL A 66 -8.47 -6.01 -0.50
C VAL A 66 -9.23 -7.31 -0.78
N THR A 67 -8.53 -8.30 -1.30
CA THR A 67 -9.09 -9.63 -1.59
C THR A 67 -7.98 -10.63 -1.90
N ALA A 68 -8.21 -11.91 -1.58
CA ALA A 68 -7.46 -13.01 -2.15
C ALA A 68 -8.27 -13.86 -3.16
N SER A 69 -9.42 -13.37 -3.64
CA SER A 69 -10.22 -14.06 -4.67
C SER A 69 -10.52 -15.51 -4.27
N HIS A 70 -10.10 -16.50 -5.07
CA HIS A 70 -10.33 -17.93 -4.87
C HIS A 70 -9.39 -18.60 -3.86
N ASN A 71 -8.45 -17.87 -3.25
CA ASN A 71 -7.55 -18.41 -2.22
C ASN A 71 -8.33 -18.88 -0.96
N ALA A 72 -7.69 -19.71 -0.15
CA ALA A 72 -8.28 -20.23 1.09
C ALA A 72 -8.68 -19.09 2.06
N ALA A 73 -9.66 -19.33 2.94
CA ALA A 73 -10.20 -18.30 3.84
C ALA A 73 -9.17 -17.56 4.73
N PRO A 74 -8.09 -18.21 5.23
CA PRO A 74 -7.06 -17.53 6.01
C PRO A 74 -6.20 -16.55 5.19
N ASP A 75 -6.17 -16.69 3.87
CA ASP A 75 -5.41 -15.80 3.00
C ASP A 75 -6.13 -14.45 2.86
N ASN A 76 -5.36 -13.41 2.60
CA ASN A 76 -5.87 -12.16 2.07
C ASN A 76 -4.86 -11.57 1.08
N GLY A 77 -5.17 -10.42 0.50
CA GLY A 77 -4.31 -9.80 -0.47
C GLY A 77 -4.68 -8.36 -0.75
N VAL A 78 -3.76 -7.67 -1.40
CA VAL A 78 -3.93 -6.29 -1.85
C VAL A 78 -3.39 -6.14 -3.26
N LYS A 79 -4.19 -5.50 -4.12
CA LYS A 79 -3.74 -5.06 -5.45
C LYS A 79 -4.13 -3.60 -5.68
N LEU A 80 -3.23 -2.86 -6.34
CA LEU A 80 -3.50 -1.51 -6.83
C LEU A 80 -4.17 -1.59 -8.20
N VAL A 81 -5.05 -0.62 -8.46
CA VAL A 81 -5.80 -0.45 -9.69
C VAL A 81 -5.48 0.93 -10.23
N ASP A 82 -4.95 0.99 -11.46
CA ASP A 82 -4.59 2.25 -12.10
C ASP A 82 -5.85 3.04 -12.51
N PRO A 83 -5.72 4.35 -12.82
CA PRO A 83 -6.88 5.21 -13.06
C PRO A 83 -7.82 4.80 -14.19
N ASP A 84 -7.35 3.99 -15.13
CA ASP A 84 -8.15 3.43 -16.24
C ASP A 84 -8.94 2.17 -15.84
N GLY A 85 -8.85 1.76 -14.56
CA GLY A 85 -9.44 0.51 -14.04
C GLY A 85 -8.56 -0.72 -14.30
N GLY A 86 -7.40 -0.54 -14.93
CA GLY A 86 -6.43 -1.58 -15.24
C GLY A 86 -5.57 -1.98 -14.05
N MET A 87 -4.66 -2.91 -14.31
CA MET A 87 -3.64 -3.30 -13.33
C MET A 87 -2.65 -2.16 -13.12
N LEU A 88 -2.00 -2.14 -11.96
CA LEU A 88 -0.85 -1.27 -11.73
C LEU A 88 0.17 -1.43 -12.87
N THR A 89 0.61 -0.32 -13.44
CA THR A 89 1.65 -0.31 -14.48
C THR A 89 2.89 -1.09 -14.00
N GLN A 90 3.42 -1.99 -14.84
CA GLN A 90 4.53 -2.89 -14.49
C GLN A 90 5.76 -2.18 -13.91
N SER A 91 6.06 -0.96 -14.39
CA SER A 91 7.19 -0.17 -13.87
C SER A 91 7.04 0.19 -12.39
N TRP A 92 5.82 0.16 -11.83
CA TRP A 92 5.52 0.42 -10.42
C TRP A 92 5.44 -0.84 -9.56
N GLU A 93 5.34 -2.04 -10.15
CA GLU A 93 5.36 -3.31 -9.39
C GLU A 93 6.68 -3.49 -8.62
N LYS A 94 7.79 -2.99 -9.18
CA LYS A 94 9.09 -2.98 -8.49
C LYS A 94 9.06 -2.12 -7.22
N TYR A 95 8.34 -0.99 -7.23
CA TYR A 95 8.19 -0.14 -6.05
C TYR A 95 7.32 -0.81 -5.00
N ALA A 96 6.26 -1.51 -5.43
CA ALA A 96 5.44 -2.31 -4.53
C ALA A 96 6.27 -3.38 -3.81
N GLN A 97 7.10 -4.12 -4.55
CA GLN A 97 8.01 -5.13 -3.98
C GLN A 97 9.06 -4.52 -3.05
N GLN A 98 9.72 -3.42 -3.47
CA GLN A 98 10.71 -2.74 -2.62
C GLN A 98 10.09 -2.27 -1.30
N LEU A 99 8.92 -1.65 -1.37
CA LEU A 99 8.26 -1.09 -0.19
C LEU A 99 7.75 -2.21 0.74
N ALA A 100 7.07 -3.23 0.21
CA ALA A 100 6.61 -4.37 1.00
C ALA A 100 7.76 -5.10 1.71
N ASN A 101 8.93 -5.19 1.07
CA ASN A 101 10.08 -5.88 1.63
C ASN A 101 11.05 -5.01 2.44
N ALA A 102 10.89 -3.68 2.47
CA ALA A 102 11.73 -2.80 3.28
C ALA A 102 11.65 -3.14 4.79
N THR A 103 12.74 -2.97 5.53
CA THR A 103 12.63 -2.88 7.00
C THR A 103 11.90 -1.60 7.36
N THR A 104 11.33 -1.52 8.58
CA THR A 104 10.55 -0.34 9.01
C THR A 104 11.37 0.96 8.89
N GLU A 105 12.66 0.88 9.22
CA GLU A 105 13.61 2.00 9.19
C GLU A 105 13.93 2.47 7.76
N LYS A 106 13.75 1.57 6.78
CA LYS A 106 14.03 1.82 5.36
C LYS A 106 12.80 2.27 4.56
N VAL A 107 11.61 2.23 5.13
CA VAL A 107 10.38 2.62 4.42
C VAL A 107 10.45 4.06 3.91
N VAL A 108 10.91 4.99 4.75
CA VAL A 108 11.00 6.41 4.37
C VAL A 108 12.00 6.64 3.24
N GLU A 109 13.14 5.96 3.28
CA GLU A 109 14.15 6.01 2.21
C GLU A 109 13.58 5.53 0.87
N VAL A 110 12.82 4.43 0.88
CA VAL A 110 12.17 3.91 -0.34
C VAL A 110 11.09 4.88 -0.85
N LEU A 111 10.28 5.47 0.04
CA LEU A 111 9.29 6.48 -0.36
C LEU A 111 9.96 7.71 -0.99
N ASP A 112 11.05 8.20 -0.40
CA ASP A 112 11.82 9.32 -0.94
C ASP A 112 12.44 8.99 -2.31
N LEU A 113 12.94 7.77 -2.50
CA LEU A 113 13.42 7.29 -3.79
C LEU A 113 12.31 7.35 -4.85
N ILE A 114 11.11 6.85 -4.54
CA ILE A 114 9.96 6.85 -5.46
C ILE A 114 9.57 8.28 -5.83
N VAL A 115 9.42 9.16 -4.83
CA VAL A 115 9.07 10.57 -5.03
C VAL A 115 10.05 11.27 -5.97
N ARG A 116 11.36 11.07 -5.75
CA ARG A 116 12.41 11.67 -6.59
C ARG A 116 12.44 11.08 -7.99
N THR A 117 12.35 9.76 -8.12
CA THR A 117 12.44 9.05 -9.41
C THR A 117 11.26 9.40 -10.31
N GLU A 118 10.05 9.39 -9.75
CA GLU A 118 8.82 9.65 -10.48
C GLU A 118 8.47 11.15 -10.57
N LYS A 119 9.29 12.01 -9.95
CA LYS A 119 9.11 13.47 -9.88
C LYS A 119 7.72 13.85 -9.36
N ILE A 120 7.36 13.29 -8.21
CA ILE A 120 6.03 13.45 -7.60
C ILE A 120 5.98 14.75 -6.82
N ASP A 121 5.02 15.61 -7.15
CA ASP A 121 4.67 16.77 -6.33
C ASP A 121 3.85 16.31 -5.12
N LEU A 122 4.43 16.45 -3.92
CA LEU A 122 3.78 16.06 -2.67
C LEU A 122 2.66 17.02 -2.25
N ASP A 123 2.67 18.26 -2.77
CA ASP A 123 1.68 19.29 -2.44
C ASP A 123 0.34 19.08 -3.17
N GLN A 124 0.33 18.28 -4.24
CA GLN A 124 -0.91 17.87 -4.91
C GLN A 124 -1.70 16.88 -4.06
N PRO A 125 -3.03 16.93 -4.01
CA PRO A 125 -3.83 15.93 -3.31
C PRO A 125 -3.68 14.54 -3.95
N GLY A 126 -3.56 13.50 -3.13
CA GLY A 126 -3.78 12.12 -3.56
C GLY A 126 -5.23 11.71 -3.27
N ASN A 127 -5.84 10.91 -4.13
CA ASN A 127 -7.18 10.38 -3.93
C ASN A 127 -7.16 8.88 -4.19
N ILE A 128 -7.61 8.09 -3.22
CA ILE A 128 -7.68 6.64 -3.38
C ILE A 128 -9.06 6.12 -3.01
N PHE A 129 -9.50 5.09 -3.73
CA PHE A 129 -10.68 4.30 -3.37
C PHE A 129 -10.22 2.94 -2.86
N ILE A 130 -10.79 2.54 -1.72
CA ILE A 130 -10.51 1.25 -1.11
C ILE A 130 -11.80 0.44 -1.15
N ALA A 131 -11.70 -0.77 -1.70
CA ALA A 131 -12.77 -1.76 -1.69
C ALA A 131 -12.25 -3.07 -1.10
N LYS A 132 -13.15 -3.87 -0.53
CA LYS A 132 -12.82 -5.17 0.06
C LYS A 132 -13.84 -6.26 -0.25
N ASP A 133 -13.40 -7.51 -0.14
CA ASP A 133 -14.31 -8.65 -0.10
C ASP A 133 -14.83 -8.94 1.33
N THR A 134 -15.49 -10.08 1.51
CA THR A 134 -16.13 -10.50 2.76
C THR A 134 -15.23 -11.31 3.70
N ARG A 135 -13.92 -11.40 3.45
CA ARG A 135 -13.01 -12.13 4.36
C ARG A 135 -12.99 -11.45 5.72
N LEU A 136 -12.94 -12.25 6.80
CA LEU A 136 -12.92 -11.75 8.17
C LEU A 136 -11.74 -10.78 8.42
N SER A 137 -10.58 -11.04 7.83
CA SER A 137 -9.40 -10.19 7.95
C SER A 137 -9.47 -8.89 7.12
N SER A 138 -10.41 -8.78 6.17
CA SER A 138 -10.47 -7.63 5.27
C SER A 138 -10.80 -6.33 6.00
N GLU A 139 -11.66 -6.37 7.03
CA GLU A 139 -12.01 -5.19 7.82
C GLU A 139 -10.78 -4.56 8.49
N VAL A 140 -10.03 -5.35 9.27
CA VAL A 140 -8.83 -4.90 9.99
C VAL A 140 -7.78 -4.34 9.02
N HIS A 141 -7.58 -5.00 7.89
CA HIS A 141 -6.66 -4.53 6.86
C HIS A 141 -7.11 -3.21 6.22
N THR A 142 -8.40 -3.04 5.93
CA THR A 142 -8.91 -1.75 5.44
C THR A 142 -8.80 -0.64 6.46
N THR A 143 -9.04 -0.90 7.75
CA THR A 143 -8.86 0.11 8.81
C THR A 143 -7.40 0.58 8.88
N SER A 144 -6.43 -0.32 8.70
CA SER A 144 -5.00 0.01 8.70
C SER A 144 -4.58 0.95 7.56
N LEU A 145 -5.36 1.01 6.47
CA LEU A 145 -5.16 1.91 5.33
C LEU A 145 -5.73 3.31 5.57
N LEU A 146 -6.72 3.43 6.46
CA LEU A 146 -7.48 4.67 6.71
C LEU A 146 -6.78 5.62 7.70
N LEU A 147 -5.67 5.19 8.33
CA LEU A 147 -5.02 5.98 9.38
C LEU A 147 -4.27 7.23 8.88
N TYR A 148 -4.35 7.59 7.59
CA TYR A 148 -3.61 8.72 7.02
C TYR A 148 -4.49 9.82 6.43
N HIS A 149 -5.05 10.66 7.30
CA HIS A 149 -5.55 12.00 6.92
C HIS A 149 -4.45 12.98 6.43
N VAL A 150 -3.21 12.51 6.24
CA VAL A 150 -2.06 13.37 5.92
C VAL A 150 -1.72 13.36 4.43
N LEU A 151 -2.38 12.52 3.62
CA LEU A 151 -2.00 12.31 2.23
C LEU A 151 -3.14 12.20 1.22
N ALA A 152 -4.36 11.86 1.64
CA ALA A 152 -5.48 11.69 0.73
C ALA A 152 -6.86 11.93 1.36
N SER A 153 -7.81 12.29 0.51
CA SER A 153 -9.24 12.09 0.79
C SER A 153 -9.59 10.63 0.48
N PHE A 154 -10.22 9.92 1.42
CA PHE A 154 -10.62 8.53 1.24
C PHE A 154 -12.12 8.43 0.94
N HIS A 155 -12.47 7.50 0.07
CA HIS A 155 -13.85 7.05 -0.09
C HIS A 155 -13.89 5.52 -0.03
N ILE A 156 -14.76 4.99 0.83
CA ILE A 156 -15.01 3.56 0.97
C ILE A 156 -16.33 3.29 0.24
N SER A 157 -16.32 2.27 -0.62
CA SER A 157 -17.53 1.76 -1.29
C SER A 157 -17.82 0.35 -0.84
#